data_AF-A0A645CM26-F1
#
_entry.id   AF-A0A645CM26-F1
#
_cell.length_a   1.000
_cell.length_b   1.000
_cell.length_c   1.000
_cell.angle_alpha   90.00
_cell.angle_beta   90.00
_cell.angle_gamma   90.00
#
_symmetry.space_group_name_H-M   'P 1'
#
loop_
_entity.id
_entity.type
_entity.pdbx_description
1 polymer ?
#
loop_
_entity_poly.entity_id
_entity_poly.type
_entity_poly.pdbx_seq_one_letter_code
_entity_poly.pdbx_strand_id
1 'polypeptide(L)'
;MVSVAYTDAIGAFLFVGGFLVAIPLLSGQIDGGFLGMFKNLPEGRDTFTGNLSFMQAMGYIFPIFFLVLGDQNMIQRMGAAKDVETAKRSGRGLVIAEIFVCALIITMTTAGIYLLPNMDRPDTVIFQLAIGFLPPLMGGILMAACMSFIITTGDSYVLTISSNITYDIWNRFLRKDATDKEKLLFPRVSAVGVALLAYLMGRFFPDILSVQMYAYSMYGASVTPALVCALFAKKVTKIGGVCGILAGGLGTILWEIVFRSPFGIKSAIITVPFSFAVIYGVSALTQHKESVPLERVYGKNVA
;
A
#
# COMPACT_ATOMS: atom_id res chain seq x y z
N MET A 1 10.32 11.49 12.76
CA MET A 1 9.26 10.47 12.92
C MET A 1 8.25 10.81 14.02
N VAL A 2 8.66 11.28 15.21
CA VAL A 2 7.73 11.59 16.32
C VAL A 2 6.63 12.59 15.92
N SER A 3 6.97 13.66 15.20
CA SER A 3 5.98 14.66 14.72
C SER A 3 4.94 14.07 13.76
N VAL A 4 5.30 13.06 12.95
CA VAL A 4 4.41 12.44 11.95
C VAL A 4 3.41 11.51 12.63
N ALA A 5 3.83 10.80 13.69
CA ALA A 5 2.95 9.91 14.42
C ALA A 5 1.74 10.64 15.05
N TYR A 6 1.95 11.86 15.57
CA TYR A 6 0.86 12.66 16.13
C TYR A 6 -0.09 13.18 15.06
N THR A 7 0.43 13.67 13.93
CA THR A 7 -0.41 14.14 12.82
C THR A 7 -1.21 12.98 12.20
N ASP A 8 -0.60 11.80 12.04
CA ASP A 8 -1.27 10.60 11.57
C ASP A 8 -2.41 10.20 12.51
N ALA A 9 -2.16 10.21 13.84
CA ALA A 9 -3.18 9.85 14.83
C ALA A 9 -4.36 10.82 14.81
N ILE A 10 -4.11 12.13 14.77
CA ILE A 10 -5.17 13.16 14.69
C ILE A 10 -5.98 12.97 13.40
N GLY A 11 -5.31 12.77 12.27
CA GLY A 11 -5.97 12.50 10.99
C GLY A 11 -6.85 11.26 11.05
N ALA A 12 -6.38 10.17 11.65
CA ALA A 12 -7.15 8.94 11.83
C ALA A 12 -8.39 9.15 12.71
N PHE A 13 -8.28 9.89 13.82
CA PHE A 13 -9.45 10.19 14.67
C PHE A 13 -10.47 11.08 13.98
N LEU A 14 -10.03 12.09 13.23
CA LEU A 14 -10.93 12.93 12.43
C LEU A 14 -11.63 12.13 11.34
N PHE A 15 -10.92 11.22 10.68
CA PHE A 15 -11.47 10.35 9.66
C PHE A 15 -12.52 9.39 10.24
N VAL A 16 -12.15 8.65 11.29
CA VAL A 16 -13.06 7.70 11.97
C VAL A 16 -14.27 8.42 12.57
N GLY A 17 -14.06 9.50 13.31
CA GLY A 17 -15.14 10.30 13.88
C GLY A 17 -16.03 10.92 12.81
N GLY A 18 -15.42 11.40 11.72
CA GLY A 18 -16.11 11.91 10.55
C GLY A 18 -17.09 10.89 9.96
N PHE A 19 -16.63 9.66 9.77
CA PHE A 19 -17.45 8.58 9.22
C PHE A 19 -18.54 8.15 10.20
N LEU A 20 -18.23 8.05 11.49
CA LEU A 20 -19.20 7.68 12.53
C LEU A 20 -20.36 8.67 12.64
N VAL A 21 -20.14 9.96 12.36
CA VAL A 21 -21.19 10.98 12.33
C VAL A 21 -21.88 11.03 10.96
N ALA A 22 -21.13 10.88 9.86
CA ALA A 22 -21.68 10.93 8.51
C ALA A 22 -22.64 9.77 8.23
N ILE A 23 -22.30 8.55 8.66
CA ILE A 23 -23.11 7.35 8.37
C ILE A 23 -24.57 7.49 8.86
N PRO A 24 -24.85 7.86 10.13
CA PRO A 24 -26.22 8.10 10.57
C PRO A 24 -26.95 9.17 9.75
N LEU A 25 -26.29 10.28 9.43
CA LEU A 25 -26.88 11.39 8.66
C LEU A 25 -27.24 10.99 7.23
N LEU A 26 -26.39 10.19 6.59
CA LEU A 26 -26.67 9.62 5.27
C LEU A 26 -27.78 8.57 5.34
N SER A 27 -27.74 7.70 6.36
CA SER A 27 -28.74 6.66 6.53
C SER A 27 -30.16 7.22 6.73
N GLY A 28 -30.30 8.39 7.36
CA GLY A 28 -31.59 9.08 7.51
C GLY A 28 -32.21 9.57 6.19
N GLN A 29 -31.45 9.55 5.09
CA GLN A 29 -31.91 9.93 3.75
C GLN A 29 -32.18 8.71 2.85
N ILE A 30 -32.09 7.50 3.39
CA ILE A 30 -32.25 6.25 2.67
C ILE A 30 -33.51 5.53 3.18
N ASP A 31 -34.33 5.02 2.26
CA ASP A 31 -35.52 4.26 2.61
C ASP A 31 -35.15 3.01 3.42
N GLY A 32 -35.70 2.87 4.62
CA GLY A 32 -35.35 1.79 5.55
C GLY A 32 -34.09 2.04 6.39
N GLY A 33 -33.53 3.26 6.33
CA GLY A 33 -32.42 3.68 7.16
C GLY A 33 -31.13 2.92 6.90
N PHE A 34 -30.36 2.68 7.97
CA PHE A 34 -29.08 1.95 7.89
C PHE A 34 -29.24 0.55 7.27
N LEU A 35 -30.28 -0.20 7.66
CA LEU A 35 -30.53 -1.52 7.10
C LEU A 35 -31.00 -1.44 5.64
N GLY A 36 -31.73 -0.37 5.29
CA GLY A 36 -32.15 -0.07 3.92
C GLY A 36 -30.98 0.04 2.95
N MET A 37 -29.85 0.63 3.38
CA MET A 37 -28.67 0.78 2.53
C MET A 37 -28.15 -0.55 1.99
N PHE A 38 -28.19 -1.61 2.81
CA PHE A 38 -27.70 -2.93 2.43
C PHE A 38 -28.76 -3.77 1.72
N LYS A 39 -30.05 -3.54 2.00
CA LYS A 39 -31.17 -4.26 1.35
C LYS A 39 -31.46 -3.77 -0.06
N ASN A 40 -31.23 -2.49 -0.32
CA ASN A 40 -31.53 -1.84 -1.60
C ASN A 40 -30.32 -1.81 -2.54
N LEU A 41 -29.32 -2.66 -2.32
CA LEU A 41 -28.17 -2.76 -3.22
C LEU A 41 -28.60 -3.34 -4.58
N PRO A 42 -27.98 -2.88 -5.69
CA PRO A 42 -28.16 -3.52 -6.99
C PRO A 42 -27.82 -5.02 -6.93
N GLU A 43 -28.52 -5.81 -7.73
CA GLU A 43 -28.35 -7.27 -7.77
C GLU A 43 -26.88 -7.66 -7.99
N GLY A 44 -26.41 -8.64 -7.21
CA GLY A 44 -25.03 -9.14 -7.26
C GLY A 44 -24.00 -8.27 -6.54
N ARG A 45 -24.40 -7.20 -5.83
CA ARG A 45 -23.50 -6.39 -4.98
C ARG A 45 -23.63 -6.64 -3.48
N ASP A 46 -24.54 -7.53 -3.09
CA ASP A 46 -24.81 -7.97 -1.71
C ASP A 46 -23.99 -9.20 -1.29
N THR A 47 -23.20 -9.78 -2.21
CA THR A 47 -22.36 -10.95 -1.96
C THR A 47 -20.92 -10.58 -1.61
N PHE A 48 -20.18 -11.52 -1.01
CA PHE A 48 -18.81 -11.28 -0.55
C PHE A 48 -17.82 -10.87 -1.66
N THR A 49 -17.98 -11.42 -2.87
CA THR A 49 -17.14 -11.08 -4.04
C THR A 49 -17.84 -10.13 -5.01
N GLY A 50 -19.10 -9.78 -4.74
CA GLY A 50 -19.97 -9.15 -5.71
C GLY A 50 -20.04 -9.95 -7.01
N ASN A 51 -19.88 -9.24 -8.13
CA ASN A 51 -19.86 -9.81 -9.49
C ASN A 51 -18.48 -10.33 -9.94
N LEU A 52 -17.48 -10.40 -9.04
CA LEU A 52 -16.16 -10.88 -9.39
C LEU A 52 -16.10 -12.41 -9.38
N SER A 53 -15.45 -12.99 -10.38
CA SER A 53 -15.04 -14.38 -10.32
C SER A 53 -13.98 -14.60 -9.24
N PHE A 54 -13.80 -15.84 -8.79
CA PHE A 54 -12.76 -16.18 -7.81
C PHE A 54 -11.37 -15.70 -8.25
N MET A 55 -11.03 -15.88 -9.52
CA MET A 55 -9.72 -15.45 -10.06
C MET A 55 -9.56 -13.93 -10.05
N GLN A 56 -10.63 -13.18 -10.33
CA GLN A 56 -10.61 -11.72 -10.26
C GLN A 56 -10.49 -11.23 -8.81
N ALA A 57 -11.21 -11.86 -7.87
CA ALA A 57 -11.11 -11.54 -6.44
C ALA A 57 -9.68 -11.81 -5.92
N MET A 58 -9.07 -12.94 -6.27
CA MET A 58 -7.66 -13.21 -5.98
C MET A 58 -6.74 -12.18 -6.62
N GLY A 59 -7.09 -11.66 -7.79
CA GLY A 59 -6.35 -10.59 -8.45
C GLY A 59 -6.26 -9.29 -7.65
N TYR A 60 -7.21 -9.02 -6.76
CA TYR A 60 -7.16 -7.88 -5.84
C TYR A 60 -6.48 -8.23 -4.52
N ILE A 61 -6.73 -9.43 -3.99
CA ILE A 61 -6.20 -9.85 -2.68
C ILE A 61 -4.70 -10.16 -2.73
N PHE A 62 -4.26 -10.88 -3.77
CA PHE A 62 -2.92 -11.42 -3.86
C PHE A 62 -1.82 -10.35 -3.95
N PRO A 63 -1.92 -9.28 -4.78
CA PRO A 63 -0.95 -8.20 -4.78
C PRO A 63 -0.83 -7.51 -3.41
N ILE A 64 -1.97 -7.23 -2.77
CA ILE A 64 -2.01 -6.55 -1.46
C ILE A 64 -1.36 -7.42 -0.38
N PHE A 65 -1.65 -8.72 -0.37
CA PHE A 65 -1.05 -9.66 0.57
C PHE A 65 0.49 -9.62 0.50
N PHE A 66 1.06 -9.70 -0.70
CA PHE A 66 2.52 -9.63 -0.86
C PHE A 66 3.09 -8.24 -0.66
N LEU A 67 2.35 -7.17 -0.94
CA LEU A 67 2.76 -5.82 -0.57
C LEU A 67 2.98 -5.70 0.94
N VAL A 68 1.99 -6.11 1.75
CA VAL A 68 2.04 -5.96 3.22
C VAL A 68 3.23 -6.71 3.83
N LEU A 69 3.60 -7.87 3.27
CA LEU A 69 4.77 -8.63 3.74
C LEU A 69 6.11 -7.93 3.46
N GLY A 70 6.16 -7.10 2.41
CA GLY A 70 7.38 -6.43 1.98
C GLY A 70 7.45 -4.96 2.37
N ASP A 71 6.31 -4.32 2.73
CA ASP A 71 6.19 -2.87 2.81
C ASP A 71 7.20 -2.25 3.77
N GLN A 72 8.15 -1.52 3.18
CA GLN A 72 9.23 -0.84 3.88
C GLN A 72 8.69 0.15 4.93
N ASN A 73 7.57 0.84 4.67
CA ASN A 73 7.03 1.81 5.62
C ASN A 73 6.54 1.12 6.90
N MET A 74 5.85 -0.02 6.77
CA MET A 74 5.43 -0.81 7.92
C MET A 74 6.63 -1.35 8.71
N ILE A 75 7.66 -1.87 8.01
CA ILE A 75 8.87 -2.37 8.66
C ILE A 75 9.59 -1.26 9.44
N GLN A 76 9.73 -0.06 8.86
CA GLN A 76 10.34 1.08 9.55
C GLN A 76 9.55 1.51 10.78
N ARG A 77 8.22 1.54 10.70
CA ARG A 77 7.35 1.90 11.83
C ARG A 77 7.42 0.86 12.96
N MET A 78 7.41 -0.44 12.63
CA MET A 78 7.57 -1.50 13.62
C MET A 78 8.99 -1.53 14.23
N GLY A 79 10.02 -1.28 13.42
CA GLY A 79 11.41 -1.22 13.87
C GLY A 79 11.72 -0.02 14.78
N ALA A 80 10.91 1.04 14.73
CA ALA A 80 11.00 2.19 15.61
C ALA A 80 10.32 1.98 16.98
N ALA A 81 9.68 0.82 17.21
CA ALA A 81 9.10 0.48 18.50
C ALA A 81 10.19 0.33 19.57
N LYS A 82 9.86 0.67 20.82
CA LYS A 82 10.79 0.60 21.96
C LYS A 82 11.26 -0.81 22.27
N ASP A 83 10.39 -1.80 22.03
CA ASP A 83 10.60 -3.21 22.33
C ASP A 83 9.67 -4.08 21.48
N VAL A 84 9.95 -5.39 21.48
CA VAL A 84 9.23 -6.38 20.68
C VAL A 84 7.76 -6.51 21.09
N GLU A 85 7.43 -6.39 22.38
CA GLU A 85 6.05 -6.51 22.83
C GLU A 85 5.23 -5.29 22.41
N THR A 86 5.81 -4.08 22.46
CA THR A 86 5.22 -2.87 21.90
C THR A 86 4.96 -3.01 20.39
N ALA A 87 5.91 -3.56 19.62
CA ALA A 87 5.72 -3.83 18.20
C ALA A 87 4.57 -4.82 17.94
N LYS A 88 4.51 -5.94 18.68
CA LYS A 88 3.42 -6.94 18.58
C LYS A 88 2.06 -6.37 18.97
N ARG A 89 2.00 -5.58 20.05
CA ARG A 89 0.77 -4.91 20.47
C ARG A 89 0.30 -3.89 19.43
N SER A 90 1.22 -3.12 18.86
CA SER A 90 0.92 -2.20 17.75
C SER A 90 0.38 -2.96 16.53
N GLY A 91 1.00 -4.09 16.15
CA GLY A 91 0.51 -4.93 15.07
C GLY A 91 -0.91 -5.46 15.29
N ARG A 92 -1.22 -5.98 16.49
CA ARG A 92 -2.59 -6.39 16.85
C ARG A 92 -3.58 -5.23 16.79
N GLY A 93 -3.18 -4.05 17.29
CA GLY A 93 -3.98 -2.84 17.23
C GLY A 93 -4.27 -2.39 15.80
N LEU A 94 -3.29 -2.49 14.90
CA LEU A 94 -3.44 -2.16 13.49
C LEU A 94 -4.47 -3.07 12.81
N VAL A 95 -4.44 -4.38 13.05
CA VAL A 95 -5.44 -5.31 12.49
C VAL A 95 -6.86 -4.96 12.93
N ILE A 96 -7.06 -4.66 14.21
CA ILE A 96 -8.38 -4.28 14.75
C ILE A 96 -8.83 -2.94 14.14
N ALA A 97 -7.94 -1.96 14.08
CA ALA A 97 -8.23 -0.66 13.49
C ALA A 97 -8.58 -0.77 12.00
N GLU A 98 -7.87 -1.61 11.25
CA GLU A 98 -8.09 -1.83 9.82
C GLU A 98 -9.47 -2.45 9.55
N ILE A 99 -9.84 -3.48 10.31
CA ILE A 99 -11.19 -4.09 10.20
C ILE A 99 -12.27 -3.04 10.45
N PHE A 100 -12.10 -2.21 11.48
CA PHE A 100 -13.06 -1.18 11.84
C PHE A 100 -13.15 -0.09 10.76
N VAL A 101 -12.02 0.43 10.29
CA VAL A 101 -11.96 1.45 9.24
C VAL A 101 -12.51 0.93 7.92
N CYS A 102 -12.17 -0.30 7.51
CA CYS A 102 -12.73 -0.95 6.33
C CYS A 102 -14.26 -1.06 6.43
N ALA A 103 -14.80 -1.46 7.58
CA ALA A 103 -16.25 -1.51 7.78
C ALA A 103 -16.91 -0.14 7.60
N LEU A 104 -16.29 0.93 8.12
CA LEU A 104 -16.79 2.30 7.93
C LEU A 104 -16.74 2.75 6.45
N ILE A 105 -15.65 2.45 5.74
CA ILE A 105 -15.49 2.78 4.32
C ILE A 105 -16.51 2.02 3.46
N ILE A 106 -16.70 0.72 3.70
CA ILE A 106 -17.70 -0.10 3.02
C ILE A 106 -19.09 0.50 3.26
N THR A 107 -19.44 0.82 4.51
CA THR A 107 -20.74 1.41 4.87
C THR A 107 -20.99 2.75 4.17
N MET A 108 -20.00 3.64 4.14
CA MET A 108 -20.09 4.92 3.41
C MET A 108 -20.27 4.71 1.91
N THR A 109 -19.54 3.75 1.33
CA THR A 109 -19.61 3.45 -0.11
C THR A 109 -20.95 2.82 -0.48
N THR A 110 -21.50 1.95 0.38
CA THR A 110 -22.85 1.40 0.25
C THR A 110 -23.90 2.51 0.22
N ALA A 111 -23.80 3.50 1.11
CA ALA A 111 -24.69 4.67 1.07
C ALA A 111 -24.53 5.45 -0.25
N GLY A 112 -23.30 5.57 -0.75
CA GLY A 112 -22.99 6.16 -2.05
C GLY A 112 -23.61 5.44 -3.23
N ILE A 113 -23.59 4.10 -3.25
CA ILE A 113 -24.23 3.31 -4.32
C ILE A 113 -25.74 3.61 -4.42
N TYR A 114 -26.40 3.83 -3.28
CA TYR A 114 -27.83 4.14 -3.24
C TYR A 114 -28.12 5.60 -3.59
N LEU A 115 -27.41 6.54 -2.96
CA LEU A 115 -27.67 7.98 -3.09
C LEU A 115 -27.12 8.59 -4.40
N LEU A 116 -26.10 7.96 -4.99
CA LEU A 116 -25.41 8.39 -6.20
C LEU A 116 -25.33 7.23 -7.22
N PRO A 117 -26.45 6.79 -7.82
CA PRO A 117 -26.49 5.60 -8.67
C PRO A 117 -25.73 5.73 -9.99
N ASN A 118 -25.57 6.96 -10.50
CA ASN A 118 -24.92 7.25 -11.79
C ASN A 118 -23.66 8.11 -11.59
N MET A 119 -22.56 7.48 -11.16
CA MET A 119 -21.27 8.17 -10.98
C MET A 119 -20.30 7.86 -12.12
N ASP A 120 -19.81 8.90 -12.78
CA ASP A 120 -18.73 8.79 -13.77
C ASP A 120 -17.38 8.42 -13.12
N ARG A 121 -17.17 8.86 -11.87
CA ARG A 121 -15.93 8.69 -11.09
C ARG A 121 -16.21 8.08 -9.71
N PRO A 122 -16.34 6.74 -9.61
CA PRO A 122 -16.62 6.06 -8.35
C PRO A 122 -15.56 6.30 -7.25
N ASP A 123 -14.33 6.57 -7.66
CA ASP A 123 -13.20 6.94 -6.79
C ASP A 123 -13.43 8.22 -5.98
N THR A 124 -14.44 9.03 -6.34
CA THR A 124 -14.77 10.30 -5.67
C THR A 124 -16.00 10.23 -4.76
N VAL A 125 -16.61 9.05 -4.60
CA VAL A 125 -17.91 8.87 -3.93
C VAL A 125 -18.00 9.51 -2.54
N ILE A 126 -16.96 9.37 -1.71
CA ILE A 126 -16.96 9.93 -0.33
C ILE A 126 -17.00 11.47 -0.37
N PHE A 127 -16.28 12.09 -1.30
CA PHE A 127 -16.30 13.55 -1.47
C PHE A 127 -17.64 14.05 -2.02
N GLN A 128 -18.24 13.32 -2.95
CA GLN A 128 -19.57 13.67 -3.48
C GLN A 128 -20.65 13.57 -2.41
N LEU A 129 -20.62 12.52 -1.58
CA LEU A 129 -21.50 12.40 -0.41
C LEU A 129 -21.31 13.56 0.57
N ALA A 130 -20.06 13.95 0.83
CA ALA A 130 -19.75 15.05 1.73
C ALA A 130 -20.35 16.39 1.27
N ILE A 131 -20.30 16.68 -0.04
CA ILE A 131 -20.80 17.94 -0.60
C ILE A 131 -22.32 17.92 -0.80
N GLY A 132 -22.86 16.80 -1.26
CA GLY A 132 -24.26 16.71 -1.70
C GLY A 132 -25.25 16.30 -0.61
N PHE A 133 -24.81 15.54 0.40
CA PHE A 133 -25.73 14.85 1.31
C PHE A 133 -25.43 15.09 2.80
N LEU A 134 -24.38 15.84 3.13
CA LEU A 134 -24.08 16.21 4.52
C LEU A 134 -24.26 17.72 4.75
N PRO A 135 -24.58 18.14 5.99
CA PRO A 135 -24.56 19.55 6.36
C PRO A 135 -23.18 20.18 6.02
N PRO A 136 -23.12 21.42 5.51
CA PRO A 136 -21.87 21.99 4.97
C PRO A 136 -20.65 21.92 5.90
N LEU A 137 -20.86 22.16 7.20
CA LEU A 137 -19.79 22.05 8.21
C LEU A 137 -19.28 20.61 8.32
N MET A 138 -20.19 19.64 8.38
CA MET A 138 -19.86 18.23 8.48
C MET A 138 -19.19 17.71 7.19
N GLY A 139 -19.73 18.10 6.04
CA GLY A 139 -19.14 17.82 4.74
C GLY A 139 -17.70 18.33 4.65
N GLY A 140 -17.47 19.59 5.04
CA GLY A 140 -16.13 20.18 5.08
C GLY A 140 -15.15 19.44 6.00
N ILE A 141 -15.60 19.04 7.20
CA ILE A 141 -14.78 18.24 8.13
C ILE A 141 -14.43 16.88 7.52
N LEU A 142 -15.41 16.18 6.93
CA LEU A 142 -15.20 14.88 6.31
C LEU A 142 -14.19 14.97 5.14
N MET A 143 -14.34 15.97 4.27
CA MET A 143 -13.40 16.21 3.18
C MET A 143 -11.99 16.52 3.69
N ALA A 144 -11.86 17.38 4.72
CA ALA A 144 -10.58 17.68 5.33
C ALA A 144 -9.92 16.43 5.94
N ALA A 145 -10.71 15.56 6.58
CA ALA A 145 -10.22 14.31 7.14
C ALA A 145 -9.73 13.34 6.05
N CYS A 146 -10.49 13.17 4.96
CA CYS A 146 -10.06 12.38 3.81
C CYS A 146 -8.78 12.94 3.18
N MET A 147 -8.69 14.25 2.98
CA MET A 147 -7.48 14.89 2.44
C MET A 147 -6.28 14.72 3.35
N SER A 148 -6.46 14.86 4.67
CA SER A 148 -5.42 14.61 5.66
C SER A 148 -4.85 13.20 5.53
N PHE A 149 -5.72 12.18 5.40
CA PHE A 149 -5.31 10.78 5.28
C PHE A 149 -4.56 10.49 3.95
N ILE A 150 -4.96 11.16 2.87
CA ILE A 150 -4.26 11.09 1.57
C ILE A 150 -2.85 11.68 1.69
N ILE A 151 -2.73 12.84 2.35
CA ILE A 151 -1.46 13.56 2.51
C ILE A 151 -0.50 12.76 3.41
N THR A 152 -0.95 12.23 4.55
CA THR A 152 -0.07 11.48 5.47
C THR A 152 0.53 10.23 4.82
N THR A 153 -0.26 9.54 3.99
CA THR A 153 0.20 8.38 3.23
C THR A 153 1.16 8.80 2.12
N GLY A 154 0.80 9.82 1.33
CA GLY A 154 1.64 10.34 0.25
C GLY A 154 3.00 10.83 0.76
N ASP A 155 3.01 11.59 1.85
CA ASP A 155 4.23 12.10 2.49
C ASP A 155 5.14 10.97 2.94
N SER A 156 4.60 9.89 3.51
CA SER A 156 5.36 8.71 3.92
C SER A 156 6.09 8.08 2.72
N TYR A 157 5.40 7.86 1.59
CA TYR A 157 6.01 7.28 0.40
C TYR A 157 7.05 8.21 -0.24
N VAL A 158 6.75 9.51 -0.38
CA VAL A 158 7.70 10.48 -0.94
C VAL A 158 8.96 10.57 -0.08
N LEU A 159 8.80 10.63 1.24
CA LEU A 159 9.93 10.70 2.18
C LEU A 159 10.77 9.42 2.15
N THR A 160 10.14 8.24 2.08
CA THR A 160 10.85 6.95 2.00
C THR A 160 11.69 6.86 0.72
N ILE A 161 11.11 7.17 -0.44
CA ILE A 161 11.84 7.15 -1.71
C ILE A 161 12.98 8.17 -1.69
N SER A 162 12.72 9.38 -1.21
CA SER A 162 13.74 10.45 -1.13
C SER A 162 14.89 10.10 -0.19
N SER A 163 14.58 9.41 0.90
CA SER A 163 15.58 8.91 1.84
C SER A 163 16.41 7.80 1.21
N ASN A 164 15.78 6.83 0.53
CA ASN A 164 16.49 5.76 -0.19
C ASN A 164 17.41 6.36 -1.27
N ILE A 165 16.93 7.32 -2.08
CA ILE A 165 17.76 8.02 -3.07
C ILE A 165 18.94 8.73 -2.39
N THR A 166 18.72 9.38 -1.25
CA THR A 166 19.79 10.12 -0.56
C THR A 166 20.82 9.20 0.06
N TYR A 167 20.40 8.23 0.87
CA TYR A 167 21.31 7.44 1.70
C TYR A 167 21.83 6.20 0.97
N ASP A 168 20.98 5.50 0.23
CA ASP A 168 21.36 4.24 -0.41
C ASP A 168 22.04 4.44 -1.77
N ILE A 169 21.72 5.53 -2.46
CA ILE A 169 22.26 5.82 -3.79
C ILE A 169 23.27 6.97 -3.73
N TRP A 170 22.81 8.19 -3.42
CA TRP A 170 23.61 9.40 -3.55
C TRP A 170 24.79 9.42 -2.57
N ASN A 171 24.55 9.26 -1.27
CA ASN A 171 25.61 9.30 -0.27
C ASN A 171 26.53 8.09 -0.41
N ARG A 172 25.98 6.89 -0.63
CA ARG A 172 26.78 5.66 -0.73
C ARG A 172 27.70 5.61 -1.96
N PHE A 173 27.25 6.08 -3.11
CA PHE A 173 27.97 5.91 -4.38
C PHE A 173 28.49 7.22 -5.00
N LEU A 174 27.79 8.34 -4.84
CA LEU A 174 28.11 9.60 -5.53
C LEU A 174 28.83 10.61 -4.62
N ARG A 175 28.42 10.74 -3.35
CA ARG A 175 28.94 11.73 -2.40
C ARG A 175 29.12 11.15 -1.00
N LYS A 176 30.17 10.35 -0.85
CA LYS A 176 30.50 9.60 0.37
C LYS A 176 30.72 10.50 1.59
N ASP A 177 31.43 11.61 1.38
CA ASP A 177 31.79 12.56 2.45
C ASP A 177 30.78 13.72 2.58
N ALA A 178 29.49 13.45 2.31
CA ALA A 178 28.45 14.47 2.44
C ALA A 178 28.36 14.99 3.88
N THR A 179 28.35 16.31 4.01
CA THR A 179 28.14 17.02 5.28
C THR A 179 26.70 16.83 5.78
N ASP A 180 26.47 17.03 7.07
CA ASP A 180 25.12 16.93 7.66
C ASP A 180 24.13 17.91 7.02
N LYS A 181 24.60 19.11 6.64
CA LYS A 181 23.76 20.08 5.92
C LYS A 181 23.30 19.54 4.57
N GLU A 182 24.18 18.89 3.82
CA GLU A 182 23.82 18.29 2.54
C GLU A 182 22.91 17.09 2.71
N LYS A 183 23.15 16.24 3.73
CA LYS A 183 22.28 15.11 4.09
C LYS A 183 20.87 15.55 4.54
N LEU A 184 20.71 16.80 4.98
CA LEU A 184 19.39 17.37 5.30
C LEU A 184 18.73 18.07 4.11
N LEU A 185 19.52 18.70 3.23
CA LEU A 185 19.01 19.44 2.07
C LEU A 185 18.64 18.51 0.91
N PHE A 186 19.48 17.53 0.61
CA PHE A 186 19.31 16.65 -0.55
C PHE A 186 18.03 15.81 -0.51
N PRO A 187 17.60 15.22 0.63
CA PRO A 187 16.30 14.56 0.72
C PRO A 187 15.13 15.49 0.42
N ARG A 188 15.19 16.77 0.84
CA ARG A 188 14.11 17.74 0.61
C ARG A 188 13.97 18.10 -0.86
N VAL A 189 15.10 18.29 -1.55
CA VAL A 189 15.10 18.54 -3.00
C VAL A 189 14.66 17.28 -3.76
N SER A 190 15.16 16.12 -3.35
CA SER A 190 14.75 14.82 -3.93
C SER A 190 13.25 14.58 -3.77
N ALA A 191 12.66 14.96 -2.63
CA ALA A 191 11.22 14.85 -2.39
C ALA A 191 10.39 15.64 -3.39
N VAL A 192 10.79 16.86 -3.74
CA VAL A 192 10.12 17.65 -4.78
C VAL A 192 10.21 16.93 -6.14
N GLY A 193 11.39 16.41 -6.50
CA GLY A 193 11.58 15.65 -7.74
C GLY A 193 10.73 14.37 -7.80
N VAL A 194 10.67 13.62 -6.70
CA VAL A 194 9.84 12.42 -6.58
C VAL A 194 8.36 12.75 -6.69
N ALA A 195 7.89 13.83 -6.04
CA ALA A 195 6.51 14.26 -6.12
C ALA A 195 6.10 14.67 -7.55
N LEU A 196 6.97 15.40 -8.26
CA LEU A 196 6.76 15.75 -9.67
C LEU A 196 6.72 14.51 -10.56
N LEU A 197 7.62 13.55 -10.36
CA LEU A 197 7.62 12.30 -11.11
C LEU A 197 6.36 11.49 -10.84
N ALA A 198 5.93 11.37 -9.58
CA ALA A 198 4.70 10.68 -9.20
C ALA A 198 3.46 11.31 -9.87
N TYR A 199 3.39 12.65 -9.90
CA TYR A 199 2.33 13.37 -10.62
C TYR A 199 2.30 13.07 -12.12
N LEU A 200 3.47 13.07 -12.77
CA LEU A 200 3.58 12.74 -14.20
C LEU A 200 3.22 11.28 -14.46
N MET A 201 3.67 10.35 -13.61
CA MET A 201 3.36 8.93 -13.74
C MET A 201 1.86 8.65 -13.57
N GLY A 202 1.20 9.33 -12.62
CA GLY A 202 -0.24 9.17 -12.40
C GLY A 202 -1.09 9.53 -13.62
N ARG A 203 -0.60 10.40 -14.50
CA ARG A 203 -1.31 10.80 -15.74
C ARG A 203 -1.43 9.68 -16.78
N PHE A 204 -0.64 8.62 -16.66
CA PHE A 204 -0.68 7.48 -17.58
C PHE A 204 -1.71 6.41 -17.21
N PHE A 205 -2.35 6.52 -16.03
CA PHE A 205 -3.35 5.58 -15.58
C PHE A 205 -4.76 6.18 -15.68
N PRO A 206 -5.76 5.38 -16.07
CA PRO A 206 -7.13 5.86 -16.24
C PRO A 206 -7.82 6.21 -14.91
N ASP A 207 -7.47 5.49 -13.84
CA ASP A 207 -8.12 5.62 -12.54
C ASP A 207 -7.18 5.23 -11.38
N ILE A 208 -7.60 5.52 -10.15
CA ILE A 208 -6.79 5.29 -8.94
C ILE A 208 -6.59 3.79 -8.68
N LEU A 209 -7.60 2.96 -8.93
CA LEU A 209 -7.52 1.53 -8.66
C LEU A 209 -6.54 0.84 -9.61
N SER A 210 -6.49 1.24 -10.89
CA SER A 210 -5.55 0.69 -11.87
C SER A 210 -4.10 1.01 -11.53
N VAL A 211 -3.76 2.26 -11.18
CA VAL A 211 -2.40 2.61 -10.74
C VAL A 211 -2.01 1.89 -9.45
N GLN A 212 -2.95 1.77 -8.51
CA GLN A 212 -2.73 1.09 -7.23
C GLN A 212 -2.42 -0.39 -7.44
N MET A 213 -3.24 -1.10 -8.23
CA MET A 213 -3.04 -2.53 -8.50
C MET A 213 -1.76 -2.82 -9.27
N TYR A 214 -1.37 -1.95 -10.21
CA TYR A 214 -0.08 -2.05 -10.91
C TYR A 214 1.08 -1.91 -9.93
N ALA A 215 1.07 -0.88 -9.09
CA ALA A 215 2.13 -0.64 -8.10
C ALA A 215 2.24 -1.79 -7.10
N TYR A 216 1.12 -2.32 -6.62
CA TYR A 216 1.09 -3.43 -5.66
C TYR A 216 1.62 -4.72 -6.27
N SER A 217 1.26 -4.99 -7.53
CA SER A 217 1.76 -6.17 -8.22
C SER A 217 3.26 -6.08 -8.49
N MET A 218 3.74 -4.92 -8.91
CA MET A 218 5.17 -4.65 -9.13
C MET A 218 5.95 -4.88 -7.84
N TYR A 219 5.51 -4.27 -6.74
CA TYR A 219 6.17 -4.38 -5.45
C TYR A 219 6.14 -5.82 -4.92
N GLY A 220 4.96 -6.43 -4.93
CA GLY A 220 4.73 -7.79 -4.42
C GLY A 220 5.51 -8.86 -5.18
N ALA A 221 5.75 -8.69 -6.49
CA ALA A 221 6.48 -9.65 -7.31
C ALA A 221 8.00 -9.42 -7.30
N SER A 222 8.45 -8.18 -7.22
CA SER A 222 9.89 -7.86 -7.26
C SER A 222 10.56 -8.04 -5.90
N VAL A 223 10.23 -7.21 -4.91
CA VAL A 223 11.00 -7.10 -3.67
C VAL A 223 10.56 -8.15 -2.64
N THR A 224 9.26 -8.34 -2.46
CA THR A 224 8.73 -9.20 -1.38
C THR A 224 9.27 -10.64 -1.42
N PRO A 225 9.33 -11.35 -2.57
CA PRO A 225 9.76 -12.75 -2.57
C PRO A 225 11.21 -12.89 -2.13
N ALA A 226 12.08 -11.97 -2.58
CA ALA A 226 13.47 -11.93 -2.15
C ALA A 226 13.60 -11.62 -0.65
N LEU A 227 12.80 -10.70 -0.12
CA LEU A 227 12.78 -10.40 1.32
C LEU A 227 12.33 -11.60 2.16
N VAL A 228 11.22 -12.23 1.79
CA VAL A 228 10.68 -13.42 2.48
C VAL A 228 11.71 -14.55 2.45
N CYS A 229 12.32 -14.81 1.30
CA CYS A 229 13.39 -15.80 1.18
C CYS A 229 14.61 -15.43 2.04
N ALA A 230 15.03 -14.16 2.08
CA ALA A 230 16.18 -13.74 2.88
C ALA A 230 15.96 -13.91 4.39
N LEU A 231 14.71 -13.78 4.87
CA LEU A 231 14.37 -13.91 6.29
C LEU A 231 14.10 -15.37 6.72
N PHE A 232 13.48 -16.16 5.85
CA PHE A 232 12.95 -17.47 6.24
C PHE A 232 13.58 -18.67 5.51
N ALA A 233 14.22 -18.46 4.36
CA ALA A 233 14.81 -19.56 3.59
C ALA A 233 16.30 -19.74 3.91
N LYS A 234 16.69 -20.97 4.27
CA LYS A 234 18.09 -21.29 4.63
C LYS A 234 19.02 -21.49 3.43
N LYS A 235 18.45 -21.74 2.24
CA LYS A 235 19.17 -22.22 1.06
C LYS A 235 19.00 -21.27 -0.14
N VAL A 236 19.09 -19.96 0.10
CA VAL A 236 19.03 -18.94 -0.95
C VAL A 236 20.32 -18.15 -1.03
N THR A 237 20.66 -17.67 -2.23
CA THR A 237 21.90 -16.92 -2.49
C THR A 237 21.59 -15.47 -2.87
N LYS A 238 22.57 -14.56 -2.72
CA LYS A 238 22.41 -13.17 -3.16
C LYS A 238 22.05 -13.05 -4.64
N ILE A 239 22.72 -13.83 -5.49
CA ILE A 239 22.49 -13.86 -6.93
C ILE A 239 21.06 -14.33 -7.23
N GLY A 240 20.59 -15.38 -6.55
CA GLY A 240 19.22 -15.84 -6.66
C GLY A 240 18.20 -14.78 -6.27
N GLY A 241 18.45 -14.05 -5.18
CA GLY A 241 17.62 -12.91 -4.76
C GLY A 241 17.55 -11.80 -5.81
N VAL A 242 18.70 -11.35 -6.34
CA VAL A 242 18.75 -10.30 -7.38
C VAL A 242 18.04 -10.74 -8.66
N CYS A 243 18.28 -11.98 -9.12
CA CYS A 243 17.58 -12.53 -10.28
C CYS A 243 16.08 -12.63 -10.06
N GLY A 244 15.63 -12.98 -8.85
CA GLY A 244 14.22 -12.97 -8.47
C GLY A 244 13.59 -11.59 -8.57
N ILE A 245 14.24 -10.58 -8.00
CA ILE A 245 13.77 -9.19 -8.05
C ILE A 245 13.58 -8.73 -9.50
N LEU A 246 14.59 -8.98 -10.35
CA LEU A 246 14.53 -8.63 -11.77
C LEU A 246 13.45 -9.42 -12.51
N ALA A 247 13.34 -10.72 -12.27
CA ALA A 247 12.36 -11.58 -12.92
C ALA A 247 10.92 -11.21 -12.55
N GLY A 248 10.64 -10.93 -11.28
CA GLY A 248 9.33 -10.48 -10.82
C GLY A 248 8.95 -9.09 -11.35
N GLY A 249 9.90 -8.15 -11.30
CA GLY A 249 9.69 -6.78 -11.81
C GLY A 249 9.49 -6.74 -13.32
N LEU A 250 10.43 -7.30 -14.08
CA LEU A 250 10.32 -7.38 -15.55
C LEU A 250 9.13 -8.24 -15.97
N GLY A 251 8.85 -9.33 -15.26
CA GLY A 251 7.67 -10.17 -15.50
C GLY A 251 6.38 -9.38 -15.36
N THR A 252 6.28 -8.50 -14.35
CA THR A 252 5.11 -7.63 -14.16
C THR A 252 4.96 -6.61 -15.28
N ILE A 253 6.07 -5.97 -15.69
CA ILE A 253 6.09 -5.06 -16.85
C ILE A 253 5.63 -5.77 -18.12
N LEU A 254 6.18 -6.95 -18.42
CA LEU A 254 5.82 -7.73 -19.60
C LEU A 254 4.36 -8.17 -19.56
N TRP A 255 3.88 -8.65 -18.42
CA TRP A 255 2.49 -9.10 -18.26
C TRP A 255 1.47 -8.00 -18.48
N GLU A 256 1.70 -6.83 -17.88
CA GLU A 256 0.72 -5.74 -17.92
C GLU A 256 0.83 -4.88 -19.18
N ILE A 257 2.05 -4.58 -19.65
CA ILE A 257 2.26 -3.64 -20.76
C ILE A 257 2.31 -4.36 -22.10
N VAL A 258 3.04 -5.48 -22.19
CA VAL A 258 3.24 -6.19 -23.47
C VAL A 258 2.08 -7.14 -23.74
N PHE A 259 1.75 -8.00 -22.77
CA PHE A 259 0.67 -8.98 -22.93
C PHE A 259 -0.72 -8.45 -22.58
N ARG A 260 -0.80 -7.24 -22.01
CA ARG A 260 -2.06 -6.56 -21.65
C ARG A 260 -2.96 -7.40 -20.74
N SER A 261 -2.38 -8.06 -19.75
CA SER A 261 -3.09 -8.89 -18.75
C SER A 261 -4.02 -9.93 -19.38
N PRO A 262 -3.47 -10.95 -20.05
CA PRO A 262 -4.25 -11.95 -20.77
C PRO A 262 -5.26 -12.63 -19.83
N PHE A 263 -6.46 -12.90 -20.36
CA PHE A 263 -7.58 -13.51 -19.62
C PHE A 263 -8.06 -12.70 -18.40
N GLY A 264 -7.68 -11.41 -18.28
CA GLY A 264 -8.04 -10.57 -17.15
C GLY A 264 -7.33 -10.94 -15.84
N ILE A 265 -6.27 -11.77 -15.92
CA ILE A 265 -5.50 -12.21 -14.76
C ILE A 265 -4.53 -11.10 -14.36
N LYS A 266 -4.63 -10.67 -13.11
CA LYS A 266 -3.70 -9.69 -12.53
C LYS A 266 -2.30 -10.28 -12.44
N SER A 267 -1.30 -9.47 -12.78
CA SER A 267 0.10 -9.91 -12.96
C SER A 267 0.67 -10.61 -11.74
N ALA A 268 0.40 -10.11 -10.52
CA ALA A 268 0.94 -10.65 -9.28
C ALA A 268 0.67 -12.15 -9.11
N ILE A 269 -0.48 -12.66 -9.55
CA ILE A 269 -0.83 -14.09 -9.44
C ILE A 269 0.19 -14.97 -10.15
N ILE A 270 0.77 -14.48 -11.25
CA ILE A 270 1.75 -15.21 -12.07
C ILE A 270 3.18 -14.81 -11.69
N THR A 271 3.43 -13.51 -11.52
CA THR A 271 4.79 -12.97 -11.40
C THR A 271 5.39 -13.19 -10.01
N VAL A 272 4.58 -13.27 -8.95
CA VAL A 272 5.06 -13.60 -7.60
C VAL A 272 5.55 -15.05 -7.51
N PRO A 273 4.77 -16.09 -7.89
CA PRO A 273 5.28 -17.46 -7.92
C PRO A 273 6.49 -17.61 -8.86
N PHE A 274 6.47 -16.93 -10.00
CA PHE A 274 7.60 -16.91 -10.93
C PHE A 274 8.88 -16.36 -10.28
N SER A 275 8.78 -15.26 -9.53
CA SER A 275 9.89 -14.67 -8.77
C SER A 275 10.45 -15.67 -7.75
N PHE A 276 9.61 -16.35 -6.96
CA PHE A 276 10.05 -17.42 -6.07
C PHE A 276 10.74 -18.56 -6.81
N ALA A 277 10.17 -19.03 -7.92
CA ALA A 277 10.74 -20.11 -8.71
C ALA A 277 12.13 -19.74 -9.24
N VAL A 278 12.33 -18.51 -9.71
CA VAL A 278 13.64 -18.00 -10.13
C VAL A 278 14.61 -17.93 -8.95
N ILE A 279 14.19 -17.44 -7.79
CA ILE A 279 15.04 -17.37 -6.59
C ILE A 279 15.55 -18.76 -6.22
N TYR A 280 14.65 -19.74 -6.10
CA TYR A 280 15.03 -21.11 -5.74
C TYR A 280 15.85 -21.80 -6.83
N GLY A 281 15.45 -21.66 -8.10
CA GLY A 281 16.15 -22.26 -9.23
C GLY A 281 17.58 -21.74 -9.38
N VAL A 282 17.76 -20.41 -9.37
CA VAL A 282 19.10 -19.80 -9.45
C VAL A 282 19.90 -20.11 -8.19
N SER A 283 19.29 -20.07 -7.00
CA SER A 283 20.01 -20.39 -5.75
C SER A 283 20.49 -21.84 -5.69
N ALA A 284 19.73 -22.79 -6.23
CA ALA A 284 20.15 -24.18 -6.33
C ALA A 284 21.39 -24.33 -7.23
N LEU A 285 21.48 -23.52 -8.31
CA LEU A 285 22.61 -23.52 -9.23
C LEU A 285 23.85 -22.76 -8.69
N THR A 286 23.67 -21.84 -7.74
CA THR A 286 24.73 -20.96 -7.23
C THR A 286 25.13 -21.21 -5.77
N GLN A 287 24.48 -22.16 -5.10
CA GLN A 287 24.58 -22.41 -3.65
C GLN A 287 26.02 -22.63 -3.14
N HIS A 288 26.91 -23.10 -4.00
CA HIS A 288 28.31 -23.37 -3.67
C HIS A 288 29.20 -22.12 -3.55
N LYS A 289 28.73 -20.93 -3.92
CA LYS A 289 29.60 -19.74 -4.02
C LYS A 289 29.48 -18.74 -2.86
N GLU A 290 28.34 -18.60 -2.20
CA GLU A 290 28.16 -17.65 -1.10
C GLU A 290 27.01 -18.06 -0.17
N SER A 291 27.26 -18.89 0.84
CA SER A 291 26.44 -18.82 2.05
C SER A 291 26.98 -17.65 2.89
N VAL A 292 26.18 -16.61 3.06
CA VAL A 292 26.45 -15.59 4.09
C VAL A 292 25.80 -16.12 5.35
N PRO A 293 26.57 -16.55 6.38
CA PRO A 293 25.98 -16.98 7.64
C PRO A 293 25.15 -15.84 8.23
N LEU A 294 24.02 -16.18 8.85
CA LEU A 294 23.17 -15.20 9.55
C LEU A 294 24.00 -14.44 10.60
N GLU A 295 24.98 -15.09 11.23
CA GLU A 295 25.92 -14.47 12.17
C GLU A 295 26.78 -13.36 11.53
N ARG A 296 27.02 -13.38 10.21
CA ARG A 296 27.75 -12.30 9.53
C ARG A 296 26.90 -11.06 9.29
N VAL A 297 25.57 -11.23 9.25
CA VAL A 297 24.58 -10.15 9.05
C VAL A 297 24.15 -9.55 10.41
N TYR A 298 24.01 -10.38 11.44
CA TYR A 298 23.51 -9.99 12.77
C TYR A 298 24.59 -9.94 13.87
N GLY A 299 25.78 -10.49 13.65
CA GLY A 299 26.76 -10.78 14.71
C GLY A 299 27.75 -9.69 15.08
N LYS A 300 27.52 -8.41 14.75
CA LYS A 300 28.34 -7.31 15.29
C LYS A 300 27.49 -6.11 15.67
N ASN A 301 27.01 -6.12 16.92
CA ASN A 301 26.90 -4.99 17.86
C ASN A 301 26.34 -5.48 19.21
N VAL A 302 26.95 -6.53 19.79
CA VAL A 302 26.79 -6.88 21.20
C VAL A 302 28.19 -7.07 21.80
N ALA A 303 28.85 -5.94 22.03
CA ALA A 303 29.97 -5.76 22.96
C ALA A 303 30.09 -4.27 23.23
#